data_AF-A0A1R1D8I9-F1
#
_entry.id   AF-A0A1R1D8I9-F1
#
_cell.length_a   1.000
_cell.length_b   1.000
_cell.length_c   1.000
_cell.angle_alpha   90.00
_cell.angle_beta   90.00
_cell.angle_gamma   90.00
#
_symmetry.space_group_name_H-M   'P 1'
#
loop_
_entity.id
_entity.type
_entity.pdbx_description
1 polymer ?
#
loop_
_entity_poly.entity_id
_entity_poly.type
_entity_poly.pdbx_seq_one_letter_code
_entity_poly.pdbx_strand_id
1 'polypeptide(L)'
;MAYTRLIVLVLLFEVFITAVVGLGIYFGFSIFPHSQTEITTTDAAVQTVRYSGTIPLYMPSLTELKIPYTYFQAGTQVWGIASFLVSVAVMGLQGFVRGMYLGGLKGWVLNRKRVPLIACGRRYFGDMIAWSIFQNVLGGLIVFLAAVFFPFGIILMIALMFYSLTPYLIVLQNITFSEALKKAPSMFRRYFITLLPLALLAMLCTLIITLFQSLTPPWGYAVPLLAYACIGTLLIGTFMSQLAVRLARDGDKHTPDLPYGEVRPSKMVNAMVVLLVPILVSAGIFVASGWHLGVFDFGSKKRIDGFSYNTSFSDVFYASEQKYTAYEWQSKDYSIALRLPDLSDVRKPDELRGIADITWQLNEEIHTVHGNSTHIDRQPIKHKSRLMYRLVRETANDGSFYYSSRRGFASILPGGERPYEPLSIQIMVSGDGSHIFVMEYPMRFDISQVFRVSDDGRYLIPGTSLMNPMDFHAYWFTSEQNTENLFELLAAKNKLNYISTTNRAYLALACAMQEGDGRMVVDLLETLRQAGVNVKAPDWDDLTWTENLQDRYKGASLQITLELLSKAGVQGGYEGNELLDKSDEQNSVYRLEIPFPNGMLPITYMESKEDGRLLSINVMDYIS
;
A
#
# COMPACT_ATOMS: atom_id res chain seq x y z
N MET A 1 -24.12 -31.62 10.30
CA MET A 1 -23.14 -32.57 9.72
C MET A 1 -23.23 -32.74 8.20
N ALA A 2 -24.40 -32.60 7.56
CA ALA A 2 -24.55 -32.95 6.15
C ALA A 2 -23.76 -32.07 5.17
N TYR A 3 -23.76 -30.75 5.39
CA TYR A 3 -23.02 -29.79 4.57
C TYR A 3 -21.56 -29.63 4.99
N THR A 4 -21.11 -30.25 6.09
CA THR A 4 -19.77 -30.01 6.66
C THR A 4 -18.66 -30.34 5.68
N ARG A 5 -18.79 -31.41 4.87
CA ARG A 5 -17.82 -31.75 3.81
C ARG A 5 -17.73 -30.69 2.70
N LEU A 6 -18.85 -30.02 2.41
CA LEU A 6 -18.93 -28.97 1.39
C LEU A 6 -18.40 -27.63 1.94
N ILE A 7 -18.67 -27.33 3.21
CA ILE A 7 -18.10 -26.17 3.91
C ILE A 7 -16.58 -26.30 3.96
N VAL A 8 -16.04 -27.48 4.34
CA VAL A 8 -14.59 -27.74 4.34
C VAL A 8 -13.98 -27.58 2.94
N LEU A 9 -14.69 -28.02 1.88
CA LEU A 9 -14.24 -27.82 0.50
C LEU A 9 -14.13 -26.34 0.14
N VAL A 10 -15.12 -25.53 0.52
CA VAL A 10 -15.11 -24.07 0.31
C VAL A 10 -13.95 -23.44 1.10
N LEU A 11 -13.82 -23.74 2.39
CA LEU A 11 -12.74 -23.21 3.23
C LEU A 11 -11.36 -23.55 2.66
N LEU A 12 -11.14 -24.81 2.25
CA LEU A 12 -9.87 -25.23 1.67
C LEU A 12 -9.55 -24.46 0.39
N PHE A 13 -10.54 -24.27 -0.49
CA PHE A 13 -10.36 -23.54 -1.74
C PHE A 13 -10.06 -22.06 -1.48
N GLU A 14 -10.82 -21.40 -0.61
CA GLU A 14 -10.60 -19.97 -0.29
C GLU A 14 -9.22 -19.75 0.36
N VAL A 15 -8.82 -20.59 1.32
CA VAL A 15 -7.48 -20.51 1.94
C VAL A 15 -6.38 -20.74 0.90
N PHE A 16 -6.56 -21.69 -0.01
CA PHE A 16 -5.65 -21.91 -1.13
C PHE A 16 -5.54 -20.67 -2.01
N ILE A 17 -6.65 -20.07 -2.44
CA ILE A 17 -6.64 -18.86 -3.27
C ILE A 17 -5.94 -17.70 -2.54
N THR A 18 -6.21 -17.49 -1.25
CA THR A 18 -5.50 -16.47 -0.46
C THR A 18 -3.99 -16.70 -0.45
N ALA A 19 -3.55 -17.96 -0.37
CA ALA A 19 -2.11 -18.30 -0.42
C ALA A 19 -1.51 -18.03 -1.80
N VAL A 20 -2.18 -18.43 -2.89
CA VAL A 20 -1.68 -18.14 -4.24
C VAL A 20 -1.67 -16.64 -4.51
N VAL A 21 -2.65 -15.87 -4.03
CA VAL A 21 -2.66 -14.40 -4.14
C VAL A 21 -1.49 -13.79 -3.36
N GLY A 22 -1.22 -14.24 -2.12
CA GLY A 22 -0.06 -13.79 -1.34
C GLY A 22 1.27 -14.08 -2.05
N LEU A 23 1.41 -15.26 -2.66
CA LEU A 23 2.54 -15.60 -3.52
C LEU A 23 2.59 -14.72 -4.77
N GLY A 24 1.45 -14.41 -5.36
CA GLY A 24 1.32 -13.49 -6.50
C GLY A 24 1.89 -12.13 -6.20
N ILE A 25 1.55 -11.57 -5.03
CA ILE A 25 2.09 -10.29 -4.58
C ILE A 25 3.60 -10.41 -4.40
N TYR A 26 4.09 -11.41 -3.66
CA TYR A 26 5.52 -11.62 -3.44
C TYR A 26 6.32 -11.77 -4.75
N PHE A 27 5.79 -12.53 -5.72
CA PHE A 27 6.46 -12.82 -6.99
C PHE A 27 6.17 -11.82 -8.13
N GLY A 28 5.22 -10.89 -7.94
CA GLY A 28 4.83 -9.90 -8.95
C GLY A 28 3.96 -10.46 -10.08
N PHE A 29 3.15 -11.49 -9.81
CA PHE A 29 2.16 -12.02 -10.75
C PHE A 29 0.73 -11.81 -10.24
N SER A 30 -0.23 -11.76 -11.16
CA SER A 30 -1.64 -11.59 -10.81
C SER A 30 -2.46 -12.80 -11.20
N ILE A 31 -3.50 -13.05 -10.41
CA ILE A 31 -4.45 -14.13 -10.63
C ILE A 31 -5.77 -13.50 -11.00
N PHE A 32 -6.18 -13.55 -12.26
CA PHE A 32 -7.46 -13.03 -12.68
C PHE A 32 -8.59 -14.02 -12.32
N PRO A 33 -9.74 -13.58 -11.76
CA PRO A 33 -10.17 -12.20 -11.48
C PRO A 33 -9.86 -11.75 -10.04
N HIS A 34 -8.98 -12.44 -9.32
CA HIS A 34 -8.61 -12.16 -7.92
C HIS A 34 -7.56 -11.05 -7.76
N SER A 35 -7.06 -10.47 -8.87
CA SER A 35 -6.15 -9.34 -8.87
C SER A 35 -6.83 -8.13 -8.18
N GLN A 36 -6.15 -7.54 -7.21
CA GLN A 36 -6.52 -6.24 -6.67
C GLN A 36 -6.42 -5.21 -7.81
N THR A 37 -7.47 -4.42 -8.02
CA THR A 37 -7.35 -3.22 -8.86
C THR A 37 -6.30 -2.30 -8.24
N GLU A 38 -5.33 -1.86 -9.04
CA GLU A 38 -4.47 -0.74 -8.68
C GLU A 38 -5.36 0.41 -8.20
N ILE A 39 -5.03 0.94 -7.02
CA ILE A 39 -5.65 2.17 -6.54
C ILE A 39 -5.09 3.27 -7.45
N THR A 40 -5.79 3.54 -8.54
CA THR A 40 -5.47 4.66 -9.43
C THR A 40 -5.68 5.95 -8.66
N THR A 41 -4.63 6.77 -8.61
CA THR A 41 -4.41 8.01 -7.85
C THR A 41 -5.34 9.19 -8.19
N THR A 42 -6.51 8.95 -8.76
CA THR A 42 -7.44 10.03 -9.14
C THR A 42 -8.54 10.24 -8.10
N ASP A 43 -8.32 11.24 -7.24
CA ASP A 43 -9.28 12.25 -6.74
C ASP A 43 -10.69 11.83 -6.26
N ALA A 44 -10.88 10.60 -5.79
CA ALA A 44 -12.07 10.25 -5.00
C ALA A 44 -11.65 9.88 -3.58
N ALA A 45 -11.90 10.80 -2.66
CA ALA A 45 -11.78 10.63 -1.23
C ALA A 45 -12.22 9.23 -0.77
N VAL A 46 -11.28 8.55 -0.12
CA VAL A 46 -11.45 7.59 0.99
C VAL A 46 -12.92 7.24 1.29
N GLN A 47 -13.43 6.22 0.61
CA GLN A 47 -14.43 5.34 1.20
C GLN A 47 -13.85 3.93 1.22
N THR A 48 -13.20 3.62 2.34
CA THR A 48 -12.79 2.29 2.79
C THR A 48 -13.96 1.34 3.04
N VAL A 49 -15.18 1.73 2.66
CA VAL A 49 -16.38 0.88 2.69
C VAL A 49 -16.99 0.82 1.29
N ARG A 50 -16.29 0.18 0.36
CA ARG A 50 -16.84 -0.21 -0.93
C ARG A 50 -17.82 -1.36 -0.69
N TYR A 51 -19.10 -1.03 -0.50
CA TYR A 51 -20.19 -2.02 -0.49
C TYR A 51 -20.27 -2.69 -1.87
N SER A 52 -19.62 -3.85 -1.99
CA SER A 52 -19.72 -4.73 -3.14
C SER A 52 -20.86 -5.71 -2.88
N GLY A 53 -22.06 -5.30 -3.29
CA GLY A 53 -23.27 -6.13 -3.20
C GLY A 53 -23.27 -7.14 -4.33
N THR A 54 -23.15 -8.40 -4.00
CA THR A 54 -22.93 -9.42 -5.01
C THR A 54 -23.62 -10.70 -4.55
N ILE A 55 -24.25 -11.36 -5.53
CA ILE A 55 -25.22 -12.42 -5.29
C ILE A 55 -24.43 -13.71 -5.48
N PRO A 56 -24.21 -14.54 -4.43
CA PRO A 56 -23.44 -15.77 -4.56
C PRO A 56 -24.19 -16.75 -5.46
N LEU A 57 -23.87 -16.73 -6.74
CA LEU A 57 -24.65 -17.38 -7.79
C LEU A 57 -24.20 -18.82 -8.09
N TYR A 58 -23.25 -19.43 -7.38
CA TYR A 58 -22.88 -20.84 -7.64
C TYR A 58 -21.95 -21.51 -6.63
N MET A 59 -21.08 -20.75 -5.96
CA MET A 59 -20.24 -21.19 -4.85
C MET A 59 -20.00 -19.93 -4.01
N PRO A 60 -19.94 -20.01 -2.67
CA PRO A 60 -19.49 -18.88 -1.89
C PRO A 60 -18.01 -18.65 -2.27
N SER A 61 -17.74 -17.62 -3.08
CA SER A 61 -16.39 -17.10 -3.30
C SER A 61 -16.22 -15.72 -2.64
N LEU A 62 -15.15 -15.51 -1.87
CA LEU A 62 -14.88 -14.26 -1.14
C LEU A 62 -14.54 -13.06 -2.06
N THR A 63 -14.77 -13.21 -3.36
CA THR A 63 -14.58 -12.19 -4.39
C THR A 63 -15.40 -10.92 -4.20
N GLU A 64 -16.39 -10.99 -3.33
CA GLU A 64 -17.45 -10.02 -3.05
C GLU A 64 -17.11 -9.08 -1.87
N LEU A 65 -16.05 -9.42 -1.16
CA LEU A 65 -15.55 -8.77 0.05
C LEU A 65 -14.13 -8.21 -0.19
N LYS A 66 -13.76 -7.95 -1.46
CA LYS A 66 -12.45 -7.51 -1.98
C LYS A 66 -12.02 -6.09 -1.56
N ILE A 67 -12.14 -5.78 -0.28
CA ILE A 67 -11.35 -4.77 0.45
C ILE A 67 -10.42 -5.61 1.34
N PRO A 68 -9.12 -5.27 1.45
CA PRO A 68 -8.03 -6.21 1.27
C PRO A 68 -8.08 -7.38 2.28
N TYR A 69 -8.43 -8.56 1.78
CA TYR A 69 -8.13 -9.83 2.48
C TYR A 69 -6.65 -10.24 2.40
N THR A 70 -5.80 -9.28 2.07
CA THR A 70 -4.35 -9.34 2.20
C THR A 70 -3.93 -7.94 2.58
N TYR A 71 -3.37 -7.75 3.77
CA TYR A 71 -2.75 -6.50 4.22
C TYR A 71 -1.59 -6.04 3.31
N PHE A 72 -1.32 -6.78 2.24
CA PHE A 72 -0.37 -6.49 1.20
C PHE A 72 -1.04 -5.74 0.05
N GLN A 73 -0.50 -4.57 -0.25
CA GLN A 73 -0.80 -3.83 -1.46
C GLN A 73 -0.13 -4.51 -2.66
N ALA A 74 -0.86 -4.66 -3.76
CA ALA A 74 -0.31 -5.17 -5.02
C ALA A 74 0.44 -4.07 -5.78
N GLY A 75 1.70 -4.35 -6.16
CA GLY A 75 2.50 -3.53 -7.06
C GLY A 75 2.33 -3.90 -8.54
N THR A 76 3.06 -3.22 -9.43
CA THR A 76 2.93 -3.44 -10.88
C THR A 76 3.27 -4.88 -11.29
N GLN A 77 2.45 -5.45 -12.18
CA GLN A 77 2.56 -6.84 -12.63
C GLN A 77 3.75 -7.00 -13.59
N VAL A 78 4.62 -7.98 -13.33
CA VAL A 78 5.81 -8.24 -14.18
C VAL A 78 5.75 -9.57 -14.90
N TRP A 79 4.98 -10.53 -14.39
CA TRP A 79 4.86 -11.85 -14.96
C TRP A 79 3.73 -11.91 -16.01
N GLY A 80 3.77 -11.13 -17.10
CA GLY A 80 2.66 -11.03 -18.06
C GLY A 80 2.10 -12.40 -18.53
N ILE A 81 2.90 -13.20 -19.25
CA ILE A 81 2.46 -14.50 -19.80
C ILE A 81 2.33 -15.57 -18.69
N ALA A 82 3.22 -15.56 -17.69
CA ALA A 82 3.15 -16.54 -16.61
C ALA A 82 1.95 -16.30 -15.66
N SER A 83 1.52 -15.05 -15.46
CA SER A 83 0.27 -14.70 -14.76
C SER A 83 -0.93 -15.26 -15.50
N PHE A 84 -0.92 -15.25 -16.84
CA PHE A 84 -1.96 -15.88 -17.64
C PHE A 84 -2.00 -17.40 -17.41
N LEU A 85 -0.84 -18.08 -17.43
CA LEU A 85 -0.77 -19.53 -17.16
C LEU A 85 -1.28 -19.88 -15.75
N VAL A 86 -0.87 -19.14 -14.73
CA VAL A 86 -1.33 -19.33 -13.34
C VAL A 86 -2.84 -19.06 -13.24
N SER A 87 -3.33 -18.00 -13.88
CA SER A 87 -4.77 -17.68 -13.91
C SER A 87 -5.59 -18.78 -14.59
N VAL A 88 -5.12 -19.31 -15.73
CA VAL A 88 -5.77 -20.43 -16.42
C VAL A 88 -5.78 -21.69 -15.54
N ALA A 89 -4.68 -21.98 -14.84
CA ALA A 89 -4.60 -23.12 -13.93
C ALA A 89 -5.58 -22.96 -12.74
N VAL A 90 -5.63 -21.77 -12.13
CA VAL A 90 -6.56 -21.45 -11.03
C VAL A 90 -8.01 -21.54 -11.50
N MET A 91 -8.30 -21.04 -12.70
CA MET A 91 -9.63 -21.11 -13.30
C MET A 91 -10.07 -22.56 -13.58
N GLY A 92 -9.15 -23.41 -14.06
CA GLY A 92 -9.37 -24.84 -14.20
C GLY A 92 -9.70 -25.50 -12.86
N LEU A 93 -8.89 -25.23 -11.83
CA LEU A 93 -9.12 -25.72 -10.47
C LEU A 93 -10.48 -25.26 -9.93
N GLN A 94 -10.83 -23.98 -10.12
CA GLN A 94 -12.12 -23.43 -9.72
C GLN A 94 -13.29 -24.15 -10.39
N GLY A 95 -13.18 -24.43 -11.70
CA GLY A 95 -14.19 -25.21 -12.43
C GLY A 95 -14.37 -26.62 -11.85
N PHE A 96 -13.27 -27.29 -11.48
CA PHE A 96 -13.31 -28.60 -10.84
C PHE A 96 -13.97 -28.57 -9.46
N VAL A 97 -13.53 -27.65 -8.59
CA VAL A 97 -14.06 -27.50 -7.23
C VAL A 97 -15.54 -27.13 -7.26
N ARG A 98 -15.95 -26.27 -8.19
CA ARG A 98 -17.36 -25.93 -8.41
C ARG A 98 -18.20 -27.14 -8.80
N GLY A 99 -17.68 -28.01 -9.67
CA GLY A 99 -18.32 -29.28 -10.03
C GLY A 99 -18.45 -30.23 -8.83
N MET A 100 -17.42 -30.31 -7.98
CA MET A 100 -17.47 -31.06 -6.72
C MET A 100 -18.55 -30.52 -5.78
N TYR A 101 -18.59 -29.19 -5.63
CA TYR A 101 -19.48 -28.48 -4.71
C TYR A 101 -20.96 -28.60 -5.10
N LEU A 102 -21.31 -28.18 -6.32
CA LEU A 102 -22.70 -28.23 -6.81
C LEU A 102 -23.19 -29.67 -6.97
N GLY A 103 -22.32 -30.58 -7.46
CA GLY A 103 -22.66 -32.00 -7.55
C GLY A 103 -22.89 -32.65 -6.18
N GLY A 104 -22.11 -32.26 -5.18
CA GLY A 104 -22.32 -32.67 -3.79
C GLY A 104 -23.63 -32.13 -3.21
N LEU A 105 -23.96 -30.87 -3.47
CA LEU A 105 -25.23 -30.26 -3.08
C LEU A 105 -26.42 -30.98 -3.74
N LYS A 106 -26.35 -31.30 -5.04
CA LYS A 106 -27.39 -32.08 -5.74
C LYS A 106 -27.67 -33.41 -5.03
N GLY A 107 -26.63 -34.17 -4.72
CA GLY A 107 -26.79 -35.48 -4.06
C GLY A 107 -27.51 -35.38 -2.72
N TRP A 108 -27.22 -34.32 -1.96
CA TRP A 108 -27.87 -34.05 -0.68
C TRP A 108 -29.30 -33.50 -0.83
N VAL A 109 -29.53 -32.57 -1.75
CA VAL A 109 -30.82 -31.88 -1.95
C VAL A 109 -31.88 -32.83 -2.50
N LEU A 110 -31.54 -33.65 -3.50
CA LEU A 110 -32.51 -34.54 -4.15
C LEU A 110 -32.77 -35.83 -3.36
N ASN A 111 -31.71 -36.46 -2.86
CA ASN A 111 -31.79 -37.83 -2.33
C ASN A 111 -31.32 -37.97 -0.88
N ARG A 112 -30.89 -36.88 -0.23
CA ARG A 112 -30.20 -36.92 1.07
C ARG A 112 -28.99 -37.87 1.10
N LYS A 113 -28.43 -38.19 -0.07
CA LYS A 113 -27.30 -39.12 -0.24
C LYS A 113 -25.98 -38.36 -0.18
N ARG A 114 -24.99 -38.94 0.49
CA ARG A 114 -23.61 -38.45 0.46
C ARG A 114 -22.91 -39.03 -0.77
N VAL A 115 -22.51 -38.18 -1.70
CA VAL A 115 -21.85 -38.59 -2.96
C VAL A 115 -20.33 -38.40 -2.90
N PRO A 116 -19.55 -39.14 -3.72
CA PRO A 116 -18.11 -38.94 -3.83
C PRO A 116 -17.80 -37.64 -4.58
N LEU A 117 -17.32 -36.62 -3.85
CA LEU A 117 -17.08 -35.27 -4.38
C LEU A 117 -16.15 -35.26 -5.60
N ILE A 118 -15.07 -36.04 -5.59
CA ILE A 118 -14.10 -36.11 -6.71
C ILE A 118 -14.76 -36.61 -7.99
N ALA A 119 -15.67 -37.59 -7.89
CA ALA A 119 -16.40 -38.11 -9.05
C ALA A 119 -17.40 -37.07 -9.59
N CYS A 120 -18.04 -36.29 -8.70
CA CYS A 120 -18.86 -35.14 -9.10
C CYS A 120 -18.01 -34.08 -9.82
N GLY A 121 -16.82 -33.76 -9.30
CA GLY A 121 -15.87 -32.85 -9.95
C GLY A 121 -15.53 -33.29 -11.36
N ARG A 122 -15.08 -34.54 -11.54
CA ARG A 122 -14.75 -35.10 -12.87
C ARG A 122 -15.93 -35.07 -13.84
N ARG A 123 -17.14 -35.35 -13.35
CA ARG A 123 -18.34 -35.39 -14.19
C ARG A 123 -18.72 -34.02 -14.75
N TYR A 124 -18.68 -32.98 -13.93
CA TYR A 124 -19.15 -31.64 -14.30
C TYR A 124 -18.01 -30.68 -14.71
N PHE A 125 -16.76 -31.15 -14.69
CA PHE A 125 -15.57 -30.32 -14.94
C PHE A 125 -15.62 -29.53 -16.25
N GLY A 126 -15.88 -30.21 -17.37
CA GLY A 126 -15.89 -29.59 -18.69
C GLY A 126 -16.95 -28.50 -18.83
N ASP A 127 -18.18 -28.79 -18.41
CA ASP A 127 -19.29 -27.82 -18.44
C ASP A 127 -19.07 -26.65 -17.48
N MET A 128 -18.46 -26.88 -16.32
CA MET A 128 -18.14 -25.83 -15.34
C MET A 128 -17.00 -24.93 -15.82
N ILE A 129 -15.99 -25.47 -16.51
CA ILE A 129 -14.95 -24.67 -17.17
C ILE A 129 -15.56 -23.82 -18.27
N ALA A 130 -16.40 -24.41 -19.14
CA ALA A 130 -17.06 -23.67 -20.20
C ALA A 130 -17.86 -22.47 -19.66
N TRP A 131 -18.60 -22.68 -18.57
CA TRP A 131 -19.28 -21.59 -17.88
C TRP A 131 -18.30 -20.54 -17.32
N SER A 132 -17.22 -20.95 -16.66
CA SER A 132 -16.21 -20.02 -16.14
C SER A 132 -15.56 -19.19 -17.26
N ILE A 133 -15.29 -19.78 -18.43
CA ILE A 133 -14.76 -19.08 -19.62
C ILE A 133 -15.78 -18.06 -20.11
N PHE A 134 -17.03 -18.49 -20.29
CA PHE A 134 -18.12 -17.60 -20.69
C PHE A 134 -18.26 -16.40 -19.75
N GLN A 135 -18.26 -16.64 -18.45
CA GLN A 135 -18.41 -15.60 -17.43
C GLN A 135 -17.23 -14.62 -17.41
N ASN A 136 -15.98 -15.11 -17.55
CA ASN A 136 -14.80 -14.23 -17.56
C ASN A 136 -14.69 -13.41 -18.85
N VAL A 137 -14.96 -14.01 -20.02
CA VAL A 137 -14.94 -13.29 -21.31
C VAL A 137 -16.01 -12.19 -21.31
N LEU A 138 -17.24 -12.52 -20.88
CA LEU A 138 -18.32 -11.53 -20.83
C LEU A 138 -18.07 -10.48 -19.73
N GLY A 139 -17.52 -10.88 -18.58
CA GLY A 139 -17.11 -9.95 -17.53
C GLY A 139 -16.05 -8.96 -17.99
N GLY A 140 -15.03 -9.43 -18.70
CA GLY A 140 -14.01 -8.56 -19.32
C GLY A 140 -14.62 -7.59 -20.33
N LEU A 141 -15.56 -8.07 -21.16
CA LEU A 141 -16.30 -7.22 -22.09
C LEU A 141 -17.18 -6.19 -21.38
N ILE A 142 -17.84 -6.55 -20.27
CA ILE A 142 -18.63 -5.61 -19.44
C ILE A 142 -17.73 -4.51 -18.90
N VAL A 143 -16.56 -4.85 -18.34
CA VAL A 143 -15.61 -3.87 -17.79
C VAL A 143 -15.10 -2.94 -18.88
N PHE A 144 -14.68 -3.49 -20.02
CA PHE A 144 -14.21 -2.72 -21.16
C PHE A 144 -15.30 -1.75 -21.67
N LEU A 145 -16.52 -2.24 -21.88
CA LEU A 145 -17.63 -1.42 -22.32
C LEU A 145 -18.07 -0.41 -21.26
N ALA A 146 -18.01 -0.74 -19.97
CA ALA A 146 -18.33 0.21 -18.91
C ALA A 146 -17.34 1.38 -18.87
N ALA A 147 -16.05 1.12 -19.15
CA ALA A 147 -15.01 2.14 -19.21
C ALA A 147 -15.15 3.04 -20.45
N VAL A 148 -15.51 2.48 -21.61
CA VAL A 148 -15.66 3.23 -22.87
C VAL A 148 -17.03 3.91 -22.97
N PHE A 149 -18.10 3.23 -22.53
CA PHE A 149 -19.47 3.67 -22.61
C PHE A 149 -20.37 3.00 -21.54
N PHE A 150 -20.40 3.60 -20.36
CA PHE A 150 -21.06 3.10 -19.15
C PHE A 150 -22.45 2.44 -19.35
N PRO A 151 -23.40 3.01 -20.13
CA PRO A 151 -24.71 2.40 -20.33
C PRO A 151 -24.68 1.00 -20.93
N PHE A 152 -23.75 0.72 -21.88
CA PHE A 152 -23.64 -0.61 -22.49
C PHE A 152 -23.12 -1.64 -21.49
N GLY A 153 -22.22 -1.25 -20.59
CA GLY A 153 -21.77 -2.10 -19.48
C GLY A 153 -22.93 -2.54 -18.59
N ILE A 154 -23.81 -1.62 -18.21
CA ILE A 154 -25.01 -1.93 -17.40
C ILE A 154 -25.94 -2.89 -18.15
N ILE A 155 -26.24 -2.61 -19.42
CA ILE A 155 -27.14 -3.45 -20.22
C ILE A 155 -26.60 -4.88 -20.30
N LEU A 156 -25.30 -5.03 -20.53
CA LEU A 156 -24.66 -6.34 -20.62
C LEU A 156 -24.62 -7.06 -19.26
N MET A 157 -24.46 -6.34 -18.16
CA MET A 157 -24.59 -6.89 -16.80
C MET A 157 -26.00 -7.41 -16.52
N ILE A 158 -27.04 -6.65 -16.88
CA ILE A 158 -28.44 -7.09 -16.79
C ILE A 158 -28.67 -8.33 -17.66
N ALA A 159 -28.12 -8.34 -18.88
CA ALA A 159 -28.22 -9.51 -19.77
C ALA A 159 -27.58 -10.76 -19.14
N LEU A 160 -26.39 -10.64 -18.53
CA LEU A 160 -25.71 -11.75 -17.86
C LEU A 160 -26.51 -12.32 -16.69
N MET A 161 -27.29 -11.48 -15.98
CA MET A 161 -28.14 -11.92 -14.87
C MET A 161 -29.15 -13.01 -15.30
N PHE A 162 -29.69 -12.92 -16.52
CA PHE A 162 -30.62 -13.94 -17.05
C PHE A 162 -29.96 -15.32 -17.25
N TYR A 163 -28.63 -15.36 -17.40
CA TYR A 163 -27.88 -16.60 -17.57
C TYR A 163 -27.36 -17.17 -16.24
N SER A 164 -27.61 -16.52 -15.12
CA SER A 164 -27.11 -16.92 -13.79
C SER A 164 -27.54 -18.33 -13.33
N LEU A 165 -28.64 -18.88 -13.88
CA LEU A 165 -29.12 -20.23 -13.57
C LEU A 165 -28.33 -21.36 -14.22
N THR A 166 -27.57 -21.07 -15.27
CA THR A 166 -26.85 -22.06 -16.09
C THR A 166 -26.09 -23.12 -15.28
N PRO A 167 -25.21 -22.78 -14.31
CA PRO A 167 -24.48 -23.77 -13.51
C PRO A 167 -25.38 -24.71 -12.71
N TYR A 168 -26.53 -24.23 -12.24
CA TYR A 168 -27.48 -25.03 -11.48
C TYR A 168 -28.25 -25.98 -12.38
N LEU A 169 -28.63 -25.53 -13.57
CA LEU A 169 -29.32 -26.34 -14.56
C LEU A 169 -28.43 -27.48 -15.07
N ILE A 170 -27.15 -27.21 -15.36
CA ILE A 170 -26.14 -28.23 -15.72
C ILE A 170 -26.18 -29.38 -14.72
N VAL A 171 -26.12 -29.05 -13.42
CA VAL A 171 -26.02 -30.07 -12.37
C VAL A 171 -27.37 -30.73 -12.10
N LEU A 172 -28.44 -29.96 -11.86
CA LEU A 172 -29.75 -30.50 -11.49
C LEU A 172 -30.33 -31.38 -12.60
N GLN A 173 -30.27 -30.93 -13.86
CA GLN A 173 -30.81 -31.67 -15.00
C GLN A 173 -29.78 -32.61 -15.67
N ASN A 174 -28.49 -32.53 -15.29
CA ASN A 174 -27.40 -33.30 -15.93
C ASN A 174 -27.33 -33.06 -17.46
N ILE A 175 -27.47 -31.80 -17.86
CA ILE A 175 -27.43 -31.34 -19.25
C ILE A 175 -26.10 -30.64 -19.56
N THR A 176 -25.76 -30.55 -20.84
CA THR A 176 -24.53 -29.88 -21.29
C THR A 176 -24.62 -28.36 -21.10
N PHE A 177 -23.47 -27.69 -21.05
CA PHE A 177 -23.38 -26.22 -20.95
C PHE A 177 -24.24 -25.51 -22.01
N SER A 178 -24.19 -25.94 -23.27
CA SER A 178 -24.96 -25.32 -24.37
C SER A 178 -26.48 -25.43 -24.15
N GLU A 179 -26.97 -26.57 -23.67
CA GLU A 179 -28.40 -26.74 -23.38
C GLU A 179 -28.84 -25.91 -22.17
N ALA A 180 -28.01 -25.87 -21.13
CA ALA A 180 -28.28 -25.07 -19.94
C ALA A 180 -28.31 -23.57 -20.26
N LEU A 181 -27.38 -23.09 -21.09
CA LEU A 181 -27.32 -21.69 -21.51
C LEU A 181 -28.57 -21.27 -22.30
N LYS A 182 -29.09 -22.15 -23.15
CA LYS A 182 -30.35 -21.92 -23.89
C LYS A 182 -31.57 -21.89 -22.98
N LYS A 183 -31.63 -22.76 -21.97
CA LYS A 183 -32.76 -22.83 -21.02
C LYS A 183 -32.74 -21.73 -19.97
N ALA A 184 -31.57 -21.26 -19.54
CA ALA A 184 -31.41 -20.38 -18.38
C ALA A 184 -32.27 -19.10 -18.41
N PRO A 185 -32.34 -18.30 -19.50
CA PRO A 185 -33.12 -17.06 -19.52
C PRO A 185 -34.63 -17.29 -19.34
N SER A 186 -35.17 -18.30 -20.01
CA SER A 186 -36.59 -18.67 -19.91
C SER A 186 -36.94 -19.09 -18.48
N MET A 187 -36.11 -19.95 -17.89
CA MET A 187 -36.32 -20.45 -16.52
C MET A 187 -36.12 -19.35 -15.48
N PHE A 188 -35.16 -18.44 -15.70
CA PHE A 188 -34.94 -17.29 -14.83
C PHE A 188 -36.16 -16.37 -14.83
N ARG A 189 -36.68 -16.00 -16.01
CA ARG A 189 -37.90 -15.19 -16.12
C ARG A 189 -39.09 -15.84 -15.42
N ARG A 190 -39.22 -17.16 -15.55
CA ARG A 190 -40.35 -17.92 -14.97
C ARG A 190 -40.31 -18.02 -13.45
N TYR A 191 -39.12 -18.14 -12.86
CA TYR A 191 -38.96 -18.33 -11.41
C TYR A 191 -38.45 -17.10 -10.66
N PHE A 192 -38.17 -15.99 -11.35
CA PHE A 192 -37.58 -14.78 -10.75
C PHE A 192 -38.27 -14.35 -9.46
N ILE A 193 -39.60 -14.18 -9.49
CA ILE A 193 -40.39 -13.74 -8.34
C ILE A 193 -40.27 -14.72 -7.16
N THR A 194 -40.18 -16.01 -7.44
CA THR A 194 -40.06 -17.04 -6.39
C THR A 194 -38.66 -17.09 -5.79
N LEU A 195 -37.63 -16.79 -6.59
CA LEU A 195 -36.23 -16.78 -6.17
C LEU A 195 -35.83 -15.45 -5.52
N LEU A 196 -36.58 -14.37 -5.78
CA LEU A 196 -36.32 -13.01 -5.28
C LEU A 196 -36.21 -12.92 -3.74
N PRO A 197 -37.09 -13.53 -2.92
CA PRO A 197 -36.94 -13.48 -1.45
C PRO A 197 -35.63 -14.11 -0.97
N LEU A 198 -35.20 -15.19 -1.61
CA LEU A 198 -33.94 -15.85 -1.28
C LEU A 198 -32.74 -15.01 -1.72
N ALA A 199 -32.85 -14.33 -2.86
CA ALA A 199 -31.82 -13.37 -3.31
C ALA A 199 -31.72 -12.15 -2.37
N LEU A 200 -32.85 -11.60 -1.90
CA LEU A 200 -32.89 -10.53 -0.90
C LEU A 200 -32.27 -10.97 0.43
N LEU A 201 -32.59 -12.20 0.88
CA LEU A 201 -31.97 -12.78 2.06
C LEU A 201 -30.46 -12.96 1.88
N ALA A 202 -30.02 -13.44 0.71
CA ALA A 202 -28.60 -13.59 0.41
C ALA A 202 -27.88 -12.23 0.45
N MET A 203 -28.46 -11.17 -0.13
CA MET A 203 -27.91 -9.82 -0.06
C MET A 203 -27.86 -9.29 1.38
N LEU A 204 -28.89 -9.51 2.20
CA LEU A 204 -28.89 -9.12 3.60
C LEU A 204 -27.81 -9.88 4.40
N CYS A 205 -27.67 -11.18 4.17
CA CYS A 205 -26.61 -11.98 4.79
C CYS A 205 -25.22 -11.48 4.38
N THR A 206 -24.99 -11.21 3.09
CA THR A 206 -23.72 -10.63 2.61
C THR A 206 -23.46 -9.28 3.27
N LEU A 207 -24.47 -8.41 3.38
CA LEU A 207 -24.35 -7.12 4.08
C LEU A 207 -23.94 -7.29 5.54
N ILE A 208 -24.60 -8.19 6.28
CA ILE A 208 -24.24 -8.47 7.68
C ILE A 208 -22.80 -9.02 7.79
N ILE A 209 -22.41 -9.92 6.87
CA ILE A 209 -21.06 -10.49 6.83
C ILE A 209 -20.00 -9.41 6.55
N THR A 210 -20.28 -8.46 5.66
CA THR A 210 -19.37 -7.34 5.36
C THR A 210 -19.09 -6.48 6.60
N LEU A 211 -20.06 -6.32 7.51
CA LEU A 211 -19.85 -5.56 8.76
C LEU A 211 -18.77 -6.19 9.65
N PHE A 212 -18.65 -7.52 9.65
CA PHE A 212 -17.61 -8.21 10.43
C PHE A 212 -16.19 -7.99 9.91
N GLN A 213 -15.98 -7.40 8.72
CA GLN A 213 -14.64 -7.02 8.25
C GLN A 213 -14.00 -5.96 9.16
N SER A 214 -14.81 -5.16 9.85
CA SER A 214 -14.34 -4.14 10.80
C SER A 214 -13.78 -4.70 12.11
N LEU A 215 -13.93 -6.01 12.37
CA LEU A 215 -13.39 -6.64 13.57
C LEU A 215 -11.86 -6.57 13.61
N THR A 216 -11.31 -6.56 14.82
CA THR A 216 -9.86 -6.56 15.01
C THR A 216 -9.21 -7.79 14.36
N PRO A 217 -8.05 -7.65 13.70
CA PRO A 217 -7.28 -8.79 13.23
C PRO A 217 -7.02 -9.78 14.38
N PRO A 218 -7.08 -11.10 14.12
CA PRO A 218 -7.33 -11.78 12.84
C PRO A 218 -8.82 -12.03 12.53
N TRP A 219 -9.74 -11.56 13.38
CA TRP A 219 -11.16 -11.91 13.34
C TRP A 219 -11.90 -11.30 12.15
N GLY A 220 -11.45 -10.13 11.65
CA GLY A 220 -11.97 -9.51 10.42
C GLY A 220 -11.81 -10.37 9.17
N TYR A 221 -10.91 -11.37 9.18
CA TYR A 221 -10.79 -12.38 8.12
C TYR A 221 -11.50 -13.69 8.50
N ALA A 222 -11.26 -14.20 9.71
CA ALA A 222 -11.72 -15.52 10.13
C ALA A 222 -13.25 -15.62 10.21
N VAL A 223 -13.91 -14.57 10.73
CA VAL A 223 -15.37 -14.56 10.89
C VAL A 223 -16.06 -14.50 9.53
N PRO A 224 -15.71 -13.59 8.60
CA PRO A 224 -16.29 -13.61 7.25
C PRO A 224 -16.02 -14.91 6.50
N LEU A 225 -14.80 -15.46 6.54
CA LEU A 225 -14.46 -16.73 5.89
C LEU A 225 -15.40 -17.86 6.35
N LEU A 226 -15.58 -18.03 7.66
CA LEU A 226 -16.43 -19.08 8.22
C LEU A 226 -17.92 -18.82 7.98
N ALA A 227 -18.37 -17.59 8.23
CA ALA A 227 -19.76 -17.20 8.05
C ALA A 227 -20.21 -17.37 6.60
N TYR A 228 -19.37 -16.95 5.65
CA TYR A 228 -19.66 -17.03 4.23
C TYR A 228 -19.67 -18.48 3.72
N ALA A 229 -18.71 -19.31 4.14
CA ALA A 229 -18.71 -20.73 3.80
C ALA A 229 -19.96 -21.46 4.35
N CYS A 230 -20.39 -21.14 5.56
CA CYS A 230 -21.57 -21.74 6.19
C CYS A 230 -22.89 -21.24 5.61
N ILE A 231 -23.12 -19.92 5.67
CA ILE A 231 -24.37 -19.28 5.24
C ILE A 231 -24.55 -19.42 3.74
N GLY A 232 -23.49 -19.18 2.95
CA GLY A 232 -23.54 -19.35 1.50
C GLY A 232 -23.89 -20.79 1.10
N THR A 233 -23.34 -21.80 1.78
CA THR A 233 -23.71 -23.20 1.50
C THR A 233 -25.15 -23.54 1.83
N LEU A 234 -25.70 -22.96 2.90
CA LEU A 234 -27.11 -23.13 3.23
C LEU A 234 -28.04 -22.43 2.23
N LEU A 235 -27.72 -21.20 1.84
CA LEU A 235 -28.47 -20.42 0.86
C LEU A 235 -28.47 -21.10 -0.52
N ILE A 236 -27.32 -21.56 -0.99
CA ILE A 236 -27.23 -22.27 -2.28
C ILE A 236 -27.96 -23.63 -2.21
N GLY A 237 -27.85 -24.35 -1.08
CA GLY A 237 -28.59 -25.59 -0.89
C GLY A 237 -30.11 -25.39 -0.90
N THR A 238 -30.61 -24.33 -0.26
CA THR A 238 -32.04 -23.98 -0.30
C THR A 238 -32.48 -23.51 -1.67
N PHE A 239 -31.66 -22.72 -2.36
CA PHE A 239 -31.88 -22.30 -3.74
C PHE A 239 -32.04 -23.52 -4.68
N MET A 240 -31.08 -24.45 -4.64
CA MET A 240 -31.12 -25.66 -5.46
C MET A 240 -32.34 -26.54 -5.14
N SER A 241 -32.75 -26.61 -3.87
CA SER A 241 -33.94 -27.35 -3.46
C SER A 241 -35.22 -26.75 -4.03
N GLN A 242 -35.39 -25.43 -3.91
CA GLN A 242 -36.55 -24.73 -4.46
C GLN A 242 -36.59 -24.86 -5.99
N LEU A 243 -35.43 -24.70 -6.65
CA LEU A 243 -35.31 -24.85 -8.09
C LEU A 243 -35.67 -26.29 -8.52
N ALA A 244 -35.14 -27.32 -7.85
CA ALA A 244 -35.43 -28.72 -8.16
C ALA A 244 -36.92 -29.06 -8.04
N VAL A 245 -37.59 -28.62 -6.97
CA VAL A 245 -39.04 -28.84 -6.77
C VAL A 245 -39.85 -28.19 -7.89
N ARG A 246 -39.45 -27.01 -8.37
CA ARG A 246 -40.15 -26.31 -9.45
C ARG A 246 -39.91 -26.96 -10.81
N LEU A 247 -38.68 -27.36 -11.10
CA LEU A 247 -38.35 -28.12 -12.30
C LEU A 247 -39.15 -29.42 -12.40
N ALA A 248 -39.28 -30.15 -11.28
CA ALA A 248 -40.07 -31.37 -11.22
C ALA A 248 -41.57 -31.14 -11.47
N ARG A 249 -42.13 -30.02 -10.99
CA ARG A 249 -43.54 -29.64 -11.21
C ARG A 249 -43.84 -29.26 -12.67
N ASP A 250 -42.85 -28.76 -13.39
CA ASP A 250 -43.01 -28.28 -14.77
C ASP A 250 -42.84 -29.38 -15.84
N GLY A 251 -42.75 -30.64 -15.44
CA GLY A 251 -42.68 -31.78 -16.37
C GLY A 251 -41.34 -31.91 -17.10
N ASP A 252 -40.33 -31.12 -16.72
CA ASP A 252 -38.96 -31.32 -17.18
C ASP A 252 -38.49 -32.69 -16.65
N LYS A 253 -38.03 -33.55 -17.56
CA LYS A 253 -37.69 -34.97 -17.34
C LYS A 253 -37.03 -35.21 -15.97
N HIS A 254 -37.51 -36.26 -15.29
CA HIS A 254 -36.98 -36.89 -14.07
C HIS A 254 -35.51 -36.50 -13.84
N THR A 255 -35.22 -35.71 -12.80
CA THR A 255 -33.84 -35.35 -12.44
C THR A 255 -33.05 -36.64 -12.27
N PRO A 256 -32.12 -36.97 -13.18
CA PRO A 256 -31.51 -38.28 -13.18
C PRO A 256 -30.68 -38.43 -11.90
N ASP A 257 -30.91 -39.55 -11.22
CA ASP A 257 -30.10 -39.94 -10.06
C ASP A 257 -28.63 -39.97 -10.47
N LEU A 258 -27.78 -39.41 -9.61
CA LEU A 258 -26.34 -39.52 -9.81
C LEU A 258 -25.99 -41.02 -9.82
N PRO A 259 -25.24 -41.54 -10.81
CA PRO A 259 -24.90 -42.95 -10.92
C PRO A 259 -23.87 -43.41 -9.87
N TYR A 260 -23.76 -42.69 -8.76
CA TYR A 260 -22.77 -42.89 -7.71
C TYR A 260 -23.44 -43.48 -6.47
N GLY A 261 -22.85 -44.55 -5.93
CA GLY A 261 -23.28 -45.12 -4.66
C GLY A 261 -23.15 -44.13 -3.49
N GLU A 262 -23.94 -44.36 -2.44
CA GLU A 262 -23.87 -43.57 -1.21
C GLU A 262 -22.54 -43.86 -0.48
N VAL A 263 -21.76 -42.81 -0.20
CA VAL A 263 -20.57 -42.91 0.64
C VAL A 263 -21.02 -42.86 2.10
N ARG A 264 -20.83 -43.97 2.83
CA ARG A 264 -21.00 -44.03 4.29
C ARG A 264 -19.64 -43.83 4.97
N PRO A 265 -19.23 -42.60 5.29
CA PRO A 265 -17.96 -42.38 5.99
C PRO A 265 -18.01 -42.98 7.39
N SER A 266 -16.89 -43.56 7.83
CA SER A 266 -16.74 -44.02 9.21
C SER A 266 -16.87 -42.85 10.19
N LYS A 267 -17.16 -43.15 11.47
CA LYS A 267 -17.23 -42.13 12.53
C LYS A 267 -15.96 -41.29 12.62
N MET A 268 -14.80 -41.92 12.41
CA MET A 268 -13.48 -41.27 12.40
C MET A 268 -13.34 -40.25 11.25
N VAL A 269 -13.81 -40.58 10.04
CA VAL A 269 -13.77 -39.66 8.90
C VAL A 269 -14.66 -38.43 9.15
N ASN A 270 -15.84 -38.61 9.77
CA ASN A 270 -16.69 -37.48 10.13
C ASN A 270 -16.02 -36.59 11.19
N ALA A 271 -15.36 -37.18 12.19
CA ALA A 271 -14.61 -36.43 13.21
C ALA A 271 -13.46 -35.62 12.59
N MET A 272 -12.67 -36.23 11.68
CA MET A 272 -11.62 -35.53 10.93
C MET A 272 -12.15 -34.36 10.11
N VAL A 273 -13.28 -34.53 9.42
CA VAL A 273 -13.91 -33.46 8.63
C VAL A 273 -14.35 -32.29 9.51
N VAL A 274 -14.88 -32.55 10.71
CA VAL A 274 -15.25 -31.48 11.65
C VAL A 274 -13.99 -30.77 12.17
N LEU A 275 -12.94 -31.52 12.50
CA LEU A 275 -11.67 -30.98 13.02
C LEU A 275 -10.89 -30.19 11.96
N LEU A 276 -11.11 -30.45 10.66
CA LEU A 276 -10.57 -29.65 9.56
C LEU A 276 -11.11 -28.22 9.53
N VAL A 277 -12.30 -27.95 10.05
CA VAL A 277 -12.87 -26.58 10.05
C VAL A 277 -11.99 -25.60 10.85
N PRO A 278 -11.71 -25.82 12.16
CA PRO A 278 -10.84 -24.93 12.90
C PRO A 278 -9.40 -24.91 12.34
N ILE A 279 -8.89 -26.04 11.85
CA ILE A 279 -7.55 -26.07 11.20
C ILE A 279 -7.50 -25.15 9.99
N LEU A 280 -8.50 -25.20 9.11
CA LEU A 280 -8.53 -24.37 7.89
C LEU A 280 -8.75 -22.90 8.21
N VAL A 281 -9.55 -22.58 9.23
CA VAL A 281 -9.68 -21.19 9.70
C VAL A 281 -8.33 -20.67 10.21
N SER A 282 -7.62 -21.44 11.05
CA SER A 282 -6.29 -21.07 11.53
C SER A 282 -5.26 -20.98 10.41
N ALA A 283 -5.28 -21.92 9.45
CA ALA A 283 -4.43 -21.86 8.26
C ALA A 283 -4.74 -20.63 7.41
N GLY A 284 -6.02 -20.28 7.27
CA GLY A 284 -6.45 -19.05 6.61
C GLY A 284 -5.92 -17.80 7.29
N ILE A 285 -5.98 -17.72 8.62
CA ILE A 285 -5.38 -16.61 9.40
C ILE A 285 -3.88 -16.52 9.14
N PHE A 286 -3.17 -17.64 9.21
CA PHE A 286 -1.73 -17.72 8.95
C PHE A 286 -1.36 -17.30 7.52
N VAL A 287 -2.19 -17.65 6.55
CA VAL A 287 -1.98 -17.28 5.15
C VAL A 287 -2.28 -15.79 4.94
N ALA A 288 -3.41 -15.30 5.45
CA ALA A 288 -3.85 -13.91 5.31
C ALA A 288 -2.91 -12.90 6.00
N SER A 289 -2.24 -13.30 7.09
CA SER A 289 -1.20 -12.49 7.74
C SER A 289 0.12 -12.44 6.97
N GLY A 290 0.26 -13.21 5.89
CA GLY A 290 1.49 -13.33 5.11
C GLY A 290 2.61 -14.09 5.81
N TRP A 291 2.35 -14.76 6.95
CA TRP A 291 3.37 -15.52 7.65
C TRP A 291 3.96 -16.66 6.80
N HIS A 292 3.16 -17.24 5.90
CA HIS A 292 3.62 -18.21 4.92
C HIS A 292 4.72 -17.67 3.98
N LEU A 293 4.76 -16.35 3.74
CA LEU A 293 5.81 -15.71 2.93
C LEU A 293 7.12 -15.60 3.70
N GLY A 294 7.08 -15.67 5.03
CA GLY A 294 8.26 -15.79 5.88
C GLY A 294 9.09 -17.04 5.57
N VAL A 295 8.52 -18.05 4.89
CA VAL A 295 9.31 -19.18 4.37
C VAL A 295 10.36 -18.69 3.39
N PHE A 296 10.12 -17.63 2.60
CA PHE A 296 11.13 -17.09 1.67
C PHE A 296 12.17 -16.18 2.34
N ASP A 297 12.07 -15.98 3.66
CA ASP A 297 13.02 -15.24 4.47
C ASP A 297 14.26 -16.10 4.81
N PHE A 298 14.97 -16.55 3.77
CA PHE A 298 16.19 -17.35 3.93
C PHE A 298 17.45 -16.48 3.87
N GLY A 299 18.46 -16.82 4.66
CA GLY A 299 19.78 -16.17 4.67
C GLY A 299 19.96 -15.13 5.78
N SER A 300 21.20 -14.65 5.96
CA SER A 300 21.53 -13.63 6.96
C SER A 300 21.11 -12.23 6.49
N LYS A 301 20.40 -11.49 7.33
CA LYS A 301 20.14 -10.06 7.14
C LYS A 301 21.26 -9.26 7.80
N LYS A 302 21.77 -8.24 7.12
CA LYS A 302 22.68 -7.27 7.74
C LYS A 302 21.83 -6.19 8.39
N ARG A 303 22.00 -5.98 9.70
CA ARG A 303 21.40 -4.85 10.40
C ARG A 303 22.22 -3.60 10.10
N ILE A 304 21.53 -2.53 9.74
CA ILE A 304 22.08 -1.23 9.40
C ILE A 304 21.34 -0.20 10.25
N ASP A 305 22.07 0.61 10.99
CA ASP A 305 21.50 1.67 11.80
C ASP A 305 21.29 2.94 10.96
N GLY A 306 20.42 3.84 11.41
CA GLY A 306 20.04 5.02 10.65
C GLY A 306 19.47 6.14 11.50
N PHE A 307 19.03 7.19 10.82
CA PHE A 307 18.41 8.37 11.41
C PHE A 307 17.14 8.74 10.63
N SER A 308 16.26 9.52 11.25
CA SER A 308 15.09 10.08 10.56
C SER A 308 15.34 11.52 10.16
N TYR A 309 14.69 11.93 9.10
CA TYR A 309 14.73 13.30 8.59
C TYR A 309 13.42 13.60 7.90
N ASN A 310 12.75 14.66 8.34
CA ASN A 310 11.38 14.94 7.94
C ASN A 310 11.26 16.39 7.51
N THR A 311 10.35 16.66 6.58
CA THR A 311 9.94 18.02 6.27
C THR A 311 9.01 18.54 7.36
N SER A 312 9.18 19.80 7.73
CA SER A 312 8.34 20.45 8.75
C SER A 312 8.00 21.88 8.31
N PHE A 313 7.15 22.54 9.09
CA PHE A 313 6.73 23.94 8.89
C PHE A 313 7.85 24.91 9.31
N SER A 314 9.01 24.81 8.66
CA SER A 314 10.17 25.67 8.92
C SER A 314 9.94 27.14 8.53
N ASP A 315 10.74 28.04 9.10
CA ASP A 315 10.65 29.47 8.76
C ASP A 315 10.95 29.72 7.28
N VAL A 316 11.92 28.99 6.72
CA VAL A 316 12.31 29.08 5.31
C VAL A 316 11.23 28.59 4.37
N PHE A 317 10.43 27.59 4.78
CA PHE A 317 9.29 27.10 4.00
C PHE A 317 8.26 28.23 3.81
N TYR A 318 7.92 28.97 4.87
CA TYR A 318 7.00 30.12 4.73
C TYR A 318 7.63 31.31 4.00
N ALA A 319 8.90 31.61 4.26
CA ALA A 319 9.60 32.72 3.63
C ALA A 319 9.78 32.55 2.12
N SER A 320 9.84 31.31 1.64
CA SER A 320 10.03 30.97 0.22
C SER A 320 8.73 30.69 -0.54
N GLU A 321 7.58 31.08 0.00
CA GLU A 321 6.26 30.73 -0.56
C GLU A 321 6.11 29.22 -0.79
N GLN A 322 6.58 28.43 0.18
CA GLN A 322 6.49 26.97 0.22
C GLN A 322 7.35 26.24 -0.82
N LYS A 323 8.40 26.89 -1.35
CA LYS A 323 9.27 26.32 -2.39
C LYS A 323 10.62 25.79 -1.88
N TYR A 324 11.07 26.25 -0.71
CA TYR A 324 12.30 25.78 -0.10
C TYR A 324 12.02 24.61 0.84
N THR A 325 12.75 23.51 0.64
CA THR A 325 12.70 22.31 1.48
C THR A 325 13.89 22.29 2.42
N ALA A 326 13.61 22.13 3.72
CA ALA A 326 14.58 21.91 4.78
C ALA A 326 14.11 20.77 5.69
N TYR A 327 15.05 20.13 6.39
CA TYR A 327 14.78 18.91 7.15
C TYR A 327 15.07 19.08 8.63
N GLU A 328 14.16 18.53 9.45
CA GLU A 328 14.42 18.25 10.86
C GLU A 328 14.98 16.84 10.97
N TRP A 329 16.19 16.71 11.52
CA TRP A 329 16.90 15.45 11.71
C TRP A 329 16.73 14.92 13.14
N GLN A 330 16.55 13.61 13.28
CA GLN A 330 16.55 12.94 14.58
C GLN A 330 17.40 11.68 14.55
N SER A 331 18.39 11.63 15.45
CA SER A 331 19.22 10.46 15.69
C SER A 331 18.70 9.71 16.92
N LYS A 332 17.92 8.65 16.68
CA LYS A 332 17.49 7.69 17.71
C LYS A 332 17.93 6.29 17.29
N ASP A 333 17.60 5.30 18.10
CA ASP A 333 17.87 3.88 17.84
C ASP A 333 17.00 3.30 16.70
N TYR A 334 17.10 3.87 15.49
CA TYR A 334 16.46 3.39 14.28
C TYR A 334 17.38 2.39 13.58
N SER A 335 16.80 1.31 13.06
CA SER A 335 17.57 0.30 12.34
C SER A 335 16.72 -0.46 11.33
N ILE A 336 17.37 -0.95 10.28
CA ILE A 336 16.76 -1.86 9.31
C ILE A 336 17.65 -3.08 9.12
N ALA A 337 17.06 -4.27 9.15
CA ALA A 337 17.71 -5.50 8.76
C ALA A 337 17.11 -5.94 7.42
N LEU A 338 17.86 -5.76 6.35
CA LEU A 338 17.43 -6.04 4.98
C LEU A 338 18.44 -6.96 4.28
N ARG A 339 17.94 -7.88 3.45
CA ARG A 339 18.78 -8.75 2.63
C ARG A 339 19.05 -8.08 1.28
N LEU A 340 20.28 -7.63 1.06
CA LEU A 340 20.74 -7.19 -0.26
C LEU A 340 21.65 -8.28 -0.85
N PRO A 341 21.51 -8.62 -2.15
CA PRO A 341 22.57 -9.32 -2.85
C PRO A 341 23.81 -8.43 -2.93
N ASP A 342 24.94 -8.99 -3.35
CA ASP A 342 26.09 -8.17 -3.66
C ASP A 342 25.76 -7.25 -4.84
N LEU A 343 25.72 -5.95 -4.59
CA LEU A 343 25.42 -4.89 -5.55
C LEU A 343 26.69 -4.17 -6.03
N SER A 344 27.88 -4.63 -5.62
CA SER A 344 29.16 -4.11 -6.10
C SER A 344 29.55 -4.68 -7.47
N ASP A 345 29.05 -5.87 -7.82
CA ASP A 345 29.34 -6.55 -9.08
C ASP A 345 28.68 -5.91 -10.32
N VAL A 346 29.27 -6.18 -11.50
CA VAL A 346 28.76 -5.72 -12.80
C VAL A 346 27.37 -6.30 -13.11
N ARG A 347 27.09 -7.52 -12.63
CA ARG A 347 25.83 -8.22 -12.90
C ARG A 347 24.81 -7.97 -11.81
N LYS A 348 24.18 -6.80 -11.86
CA LYS A 348 23.17 -6.38 -10.90
C LYS A 348 21.78 -6.91 -11.29
N PRO A 349 20.97 -7.37 -10.32
CA PRO A 349 19.63 -7.87 -10.61
C PRO A 349 18.69 -6.76 -11.08
N ASP A 350 17.65 -7.10 -11.84
CA ASP A 350 16.63 -6.12 -12.25
C ASP A 350 15.66 -5.78 -11.11
N GLU A 351 15.60 -6.62 -10.09
CA GLU A 351 14.73 -6.46 -8.94
C GLU A 351 15.31 -7.06 -7.66
N LEU A 352 14.98 -6.44 -6.53
CA LEU A 352 15.32 -6.89 -5.18
C LEU A 352 14.04 -7.31 -4.47
N ARG A 353 14.04 -8.48 -3.84
CA ARG A 353 12.84 -9.01 -3.16
C ARG A 353 13.23 -9.58 -1.82
N GLY A 354 12.39 -9.39 -0.81
CA GLY A 354 12.63 -9.97 0.49
C GLY A 354 11.70 -9.45 1.58
N ILE A 355 12.05 -9.82 2.81
CA ILE A 355 11.40 -9.34 4.03
C ILE A 355 12.46 -8.65 4.88
N ALA A 356 12.27 -7.37 5.16
CA ALA A 356 13.10 -6.60 6.06
C ALA A 356 12.47 -6.50 7.45
N ASP A 357 13.29 -6.36 8.48
CA ASP A 357 12.82 -6.03 9.83
C ASP A 357 13.28 -4.60 10.15
N ILE A 358 12.35 -3.70 10.44
CA ILE A 358 12.62 -2.28 10.69
C ILE A 358 12.27 -1.90 12.12
N THR A 359 13.10 -1.06 12.72
CA THR A 359 12.84 -0.37 13.99
C THR A 359 12.81 1.13 13.73
N TRP A 360 11.68 1.76 13.98
CA TRP A 360 11.34 3.13 13.56
C TRP A 360 10.27 3.74 14.47
N GLN A 361 9.89 5.00 14.24
CA GLN A 361 8.87 5.69 15.02
C GLN A 361 7.60 5.85 14.19
N LEU A 362 6.45 5.56 14.77
CA LEU A 362 5.16 5.71 14.11
C LEU A 362 4.29 6.64 14.95
N ASN A 363 3.58 7.57 14.29
CA ASN A 363 2.62 8.44 14.96
C ASN A 363 1.34 7.65 15.21
N GLU A 364 1.05 7.31 16.47
CA GLU A 364 -0.17 6.61 16.86
C GLU A 364 -1.21 7.58 17.44
N GLU A 365 -2.47 7.42 17.02
CA GLU A 365 -3.62 8.12 17.63
C GLU A 365 -4.04 7.40 18.92
N ILE A 366 -3.76 8.01 20.07
CA ILE A 366 -4.19 7.56 21.38
C ILE A 366 -5.53 8.21 21.71
N HIS A 367 -6.56 7.38 21.79
CA HIS A 367 -7.88 7.81 22.23
C HIS A 367 -7.98 7.69 23.75
N THR A 368 -7.97 8.82 24.45
CA THR A 368 -8.28 8.87 25.89
C THR A 368 -9.71 9.33 26.08
N VAL A 369 -10.56 8.44 26.61
CA VAL A 369 -11.97 8.76 26.90
C VAL A 369 -12.07 9.24 28.35
N HIS A 370 -12.48 10.49 28.54
CA HIS A 370 -12.82 11.05 29.85
C HIS A 370 -14.29 11.50 29.83
N GLY A 371 -15.14 10.75 30.54
CA GLY A 371 -16.59 10.99 30.57
C GLY A 371 -17.22 10.88 29.18
N ASN A 372 -17.87 11.94 28.71
CA ASN A 372 -18.50 12.02 27.37
C ASN A 372 -17.57 12.63 26.30
N SER A 373 -16.30 12.90 26.63
CA SER A 373 -15.33 13.46 25.69
C SER A 373 -14.26 12.43 25.34
N THR A 374 -13.98 12.30 24.04
CA THR A 374 -12.84 11.53 23.53
C THR A 374 -11.77 12.52 23.14
N HIS A 375 -10.65 12.50 23.86
CA HIS A 375 -9.46 13.22 23.45
C HIS A 375 -8.63 12.30 22.54
N ILE A 376 -8.25 12.81 21.38
CA ILE A 376 -7.42 12.10 20.41
C ILE A 376 -6.08 12.82 20.42
N ASP A 377 -5.06 12.16 20.96
CA ASP A 377 -3.69 12.66 20.97
C ASP A 377 -2.84 11.84 19.99
N ARG A 378 -1.88 12.46 19.31
CA ARG A 378 -0.95 11.76 18.41
C ARG A 378 0.40 11.66 19.07
N GLN A 379 0.79 10.46 19.47
CA GLN A 379 2.07 10.22 20.13
C GLN A 379 3.00 9.40 19.24
N PRO A 380 4.27 9.81 19.11
CA PRO A 380 5.20 9.13 18.23
C PRO A 380 5.85 7.96 19.00
N ILE A 381 5.43 6.72 18.73
CA ILE A 381 5.81 5.49 19.45
C ILE A 381 6.81 4.67 18.64
N LYS A 382 7.75 4.00 19.32
CA LYS A 382 8.76 3.17 18.66
C LYS A 382 8.21 1.78 18.34
N HIS A 383 8.24 1.38 17.07
CA HIS A 383 7.77 0.07 16.62
C HIS A 383 8.87 -0.77 16.01
N LYS A 384 8.67 -2.09 16.10
CA LYS A 384 9.38 -3.08 15.28
C LYS A 384 8.38 -3.66 14.28
N SER A 385 8.65 -3.47 13.00
CA SER A 385 7.77 -3.91 11.92
C SER A 385 8.52 -4.84 10.98
N ARG A 386 7.81 -5.77 10.34
CA ARG A 386 8.35 -6.57 9.24
C ARG A 386 7.86 -5.96 7.95
N LEU A 387 8.73 -5.67 6.99
CA LEU A 387 8.40 -5.06 5.70
C LEU A 387 8.61 -6.09 4.60
N MET A 388 7.57 -6.44 3.86
CA MET A 388 7.71 -7.17 2.61
C MET A 388 7.99 -6.17 1.49
N TYR A 389 9.02 -6.41 0.70
CA TYR A 389 9.40 -5.50 -0.37
C TYR A 389 9.71 -6.23 -1.68
N ARG A 390 9.42 -5.52 -2.76
CA ARG A 390 9.91 -5.76 -4.10
C ARG A 390 10.32 -4.42 -4.68
N LEU A 391 11.62 -4.23 -4.86
CA LEU A 391 12.19 -3.01 -5.40
C LEU A 391 12.59 -3.29 -6.85
N VAL A 392 12.19 -2.41 -7.75
CA VAL A 392 12.49 -2.51 -9.18
C VAL A 392 13.59 -1.51 -9.50
N ARG A 393 14.51 -1.92 -10.39
CA ARG A 393 15.57 -1.04 -10.89
C ARG A 393 14.97 0.12 -11.68
N GLU A 394 15.34 1.33 -11.32
CA GLU A 394 14.96 2.59 -11.98
C GLU A 394 16.24 3.34 -12.39
N THR A 395 16.14 4.14 -13.46
CA THR A 395 17.27 4.92 -13.99
C THR A 395 17.16 6.35 -13.47
N ALA A 396 18.25 6.87 -12.91
CA ALA A 396 18.37 8.25 -12.47
C ALA A 396 18.65 9.19 -13.65
N ASN A 397 18.72 10.50 -13.41
CA ASN A 397 18.87 11.51 -14.46
C ASN A 397 20.22 11.42 -15.18
N ASP A 398 21.29 11.05 -14.47
CA ASP A 398 22.64 10.90 -15.02
C ASP A 398 22.88 9.54 -15.71
N GLY A 399 21.87 8.66 -15.73
CA GLY A 399 21.94 7.30 -16.27
C GLY A 399 22.42 6.24 -15.27
N SER A 400 22.75 6.62 -14.03
CA SER A 400 22.90 5.67 -12.94
C SER A 400 21.56 4.98 -12.65
N PHE A 401 21.55 4.03 -11.71
CA PHE A 401 20.31 3.37 -11.33
C PHE A 401 20.22 3.21 -9.82
N TYR A 402 18.99 3.11 -9.35
CA TYR A 402 18.62 2.82 -7.97
C TYR A 402 17.49 1.78 -7.98
N TYR A 403 17.14 1.24 -6.83
CA TYR A 403 16.00 0.35 -6.68
C TYR A 403 14.90 1.06 -5.90
N SER A 404 13.66 0.96 -6.37
CA SER A 404 12.52 1.62 -5.73
C SER A 404 11.28 0.75 -5.71
N SER A 405 10.47 0.93 -4.66
CA SER A 405 9.14 0.35 -4.57
C SER A 405 8.10 1.05 -5.43
N ARG A 406 8.41 2.18 -6.11
CA ARG A 406 7.45 2.92 -6.96
C ARG A 406 6.86 2.07 -8.09
N ARG A 407 7.72 1.35 -8.81
CA ARG A 407 7.28 0.34 -9.81
C ARG A 407 7.16 -1.07 -9.20
N GLY A 408 7.52 -1.23 -7.94
CA GLY A 408 7.41 -2.48 -7.20
C GLY A 408 6.32 -2.41 -6.14
N PHE A 409 6.64 -2.82 -4.91
CA PHE A 409 5.81 -2.59 -3.74
C PHE A 409 6.65 -2.63 -2.46
N ALA A 410 6.16 -1.98 -1.42
CA ALA A 410 6.63 -2.16 -0.05
C ALA A 410 5.41 -2.15 0.88
N SER A 411 5.30 -3.14 1.76
CA SER A 411 4.14 -3.28 2.64
C SER A 411 4.55 -3.81 4.01
N ILE A 412 3.94 -3.27 5.06
CA ILE A 412 4.09 -3.80 6.41
C ILE A 412 3.38 -5.16 6.49
N LEU A 413 4.10 -6.18 6.95
CA LEU A 413 3.55 -7.48 7.31
C LEU A 413 2.84 -7.34 8.66
N PRO A 414 1.52 -7.58 8.73
CA PRO A 414 0.72 -7.49 9.94
C PRO A 414 1.12 -8.63 10.90
N GLY A 415 2.04 -8.35 11.81
CA GLY A 415 2.61 -9.33 12.75
C GLY A 415 1.65 -9.75 13.86
N GLY A 416 0.40 -10.12 13.54
CA GLY A 416 -0.67 -10.37 14.53
C GLY A 416 -1.36 -9.10 15.04
N GLU A 417 -0.72 -7.94 14.87
CA GLU A 417 -1.27 -6.62 15.17
C GLU A 417 -1.80 -5.96 13.88
N ARG A 418 -2.87 -5.16 14.00
CA ARG A 418 -3.39 -4.37 12.89
C ARG A 418 -2.29 -3.37 12.48
N PRO A 419 -1.86 -3.31 11.20
CA PRO A 419 -1.06 -2.19 10.76
C PRO A 419 -1.93 -0.96 10.99
N TYR A 420 -1.47 -0.02 11.83
CA TYR A 420 -2.23 1.19 12.10
C TYR A 420 -2.45 1.91 10.77
N GLU A 421 -3.70 2.24 10.48
CA GLU A 421 -4.08 2.82 9.21
C GLU A 421 -4.08 4.34 9.27
N PRO A 422 -3.78 5.02 8.14
CA PRO A 422 -3.17 4.49 6.93
C PRO A 422 -1.64 4.72 6.91
N LEU A 423 -0.85 3.69 7.23
CA LEU A 423 0.60 3.66 7.00
C LEU A 423 0.90 3.12 5.60
N SER A 424 1.34 4.01 4.71
CA SER A 424 1.93 3.62 3.41
C SER A 424 3.43 3.80 3.49
N ILE A 425 4.17 2.93 2.82
CA ILE A 425 5.63 2.99 2.81
C ILE A 425 6.18 2.97 1.40
N GLN A 426 7.26 3.74 1.19
CA GLN A 426 8.14 3.57 0.04
C GLN A 426 9.53 3.20 0.52
N ILE A 427 10.22 2.39 -0.28
CA ILE A 427 11.61 2.02 -0.03
C ILE A 427 12.42 2.37 -1.27
N MET A 428 13.56 3.02 -1.05
CA MET A 428 14.58 3.28 -2.05
C MET A 428 15.90 2.65 -1.58
N VAL A 429 16.64 2.02 -2.47
CA VAL A 429 18.00 1.53 -2.22
C VAL A 429 18.91 2.05 -3.33
N SER A 430 20.04 2.66 -2.97
CA SER A 430 21.03 3.12 -3.95
C SER A 430 21.58 1.98 -4.81
N GLY A 431 22.11 2.28 -5.99
CA GLY A 431 22.56 1.27 -6.96
C GLY A 431 23.71 0.36 -6.48
N ASP A 432 24.43 0.77 -5.45
CA ASP A 432 25.50 0.03 -4.75
C ASP A 432 25.02 -0.61 -3.42
N GLY A 433 23.80 -0.31 -2.97
CA GLY A 433 23.23 -0.82 -1.73
C GLY A 433 23.74 -0.16 -0.45
N SER A 434 24.54 0.92 -0.54
CA SER A 434 25.13 1.60 0.61
C SER A 434 24.14 2.49 1.37
N HIS A 435 23.09 2.96 0.69
CA HIS A 435 22.03 3.79 1.25
C HIS A 435 20.67 3.15 1.05
N ILE A 436 19.91 3.05 2.13
CA ILE A 436 18.53 2.54 2.16
C ILE A 436 17.66 3.63 2.76
N PHE A 437 16.63 4.04 2.04
CA PHE A 437 15.66 5.00 2.51
C PHE A 437 14.29 4.35 2.65
N VAL A 438 13.60 4.67 3.74
CA VAL A 438 12.21 4.27 3.96
C VAL A 438 11.41 5.52 4.21
N MET A 439 10.32 5.71 3.46
CA MET A 439 9.46 6.87 3.59
C MET A 439 8.05 6.44 3.96
N GLU A 440 7.58 6.92 5.10
CA GLU A 440 6.22 6.79 5.59
C GLU A 440 5.36 7.94 5.04
N TYR A 441 4.15 7.62 4.58
CA TYR A 441 3.21 8.61 4.09
C TYR A 441 1.74 8.14 4.18
N PRO A 442 0.77 9.07 4.19
CA PRO A 442 -0.64 8.70 4.21
C PRO A 442 -1.12 8.29 2.81
N MET A 443 -1.83 7.16 2.69
CA MET A 443 -2.27 6.59 1.40
C MET A 443 -3.07 7.55 0.51
N ARG A 444 -3.71 8.55 1.11
CA ARG A 444 -4.54 9.55 0.40
C ARG A 444 -3.71 10.55 -0.42
N PHE A 445 -2.41 10.65 -0.20
CA PHE A 445 -1.55 11.59 -0.91
C PHE A 445 -0.84 10.94 -2.08
N ASP A 446 -0.76 11.66 -3.20
CA ASP A 446 0.11 11.27 -4.29
C ASP A 446 1.58 11.49 -3.89
N ILE A 447 2.22 10.37 -3.65
CA ILE A 447 3.62 10.28 -3.26
C ILE A 447 4.58 10.81 -4.33
N SER A 448 4.15 10.87 -5.60
CA SER A 448 4.99 11.32 -6.71
C SER A 448 5.45 12.78 -6.57
N GLN A 449 4.69 13.60 -5.83
CA GLN A 449 4.98 15.01 -5.62
C GLN A 449 6.14 15.23 -4.63
N VAL A 450 6.30 14.31 -3.67
CA VAL A 450 7.28 14.41 -2.59
C VAL A 450 8.42 13.40 -2.73
N PHE A 451 8.23 12.26 -3.38
CA PHE A 451 9.30 11.29 -3.61
C PHE A 451 10.18 11.75 -4.76
N ARG A 452 11.26 12.45 -4.43
CA ARG A 452 12.30 12.88 -5.38
C ARG A 452 13.59 12.15 -5.08
N VAL A 453 14.36 11.90 -6.13
CA VAL A 453 15.63 11.18 -6.05
C VAL A 453 16.71 12.12 -6.59
N SER A 454 17.90 12.07 -6.01
CA SER A 454 19.06 12.81 -6.53
C SER A 454 19.36 12.41 -7.99
N ASP A 455 20.02 13.30 -8.73
CA ASP A 455 20.31 13.07 -10.15
C ASP A 455 21.11 11.78 -10.41
N ASP A 456 21.91 11.38 -9.43
CA ASP A 456 22.77 10.19 -9.42
C ASP A 456 22.13 8.95 -8.76
N GLY A 457 20.86 9.03 -8.35
CA GLY A 457 20.16 7.89 -7.75
C GLY A 457 20.66 7.47 -6.37
N ARG A 458 21.55 8.22 -5.72
CA ARG A 458 22.13 7.84 -4.42
C ARG A 458 21.25 8.22 -3.23
N TYR A 459 20.54 9.34 -3.31
CA TYR A 459 19.81 9.92 -2.17
C TYR A 459 18.31 10.07 -2.46
N LEU A 460 17.48 9.73 -1.47
CA LEU A 460 16.09 10.16 -1.43
C LEU A 460 16.05 11.60 -0.91
N ILE A 461 15.32 12.47 -1.62
CA ILE A 461 15.16 13.89 -1.30
C ILE A 461 13.66 14.17 -1.19
N PRO A 462 13.03 13.86 -0.04
CA PRO A 462 11.61 14.14 0.16
C PRO A 462 11.32 15.64 -0.02
N GLY A 463 10.40 15.99 -0.91
CA GLY A 463 9.92 17.36 -1.05
C GLY A 463 8.92 17.71 0.04
N THR A 464 8.83 18.99 0.41
CA THR A 464 7.82 19.45 1.36
C THR A 464 6.42 19.43 0.75
N SER A 465 5.46 18.79 1.44
CA SER A 465 4.04 18.84 1.06
C SER A 465 3.44 20.22 1.36
N LEU A 466 2.76 20.81 0.37
CA LEU A 466 2.06 22.09 0.53
C LEU A 466 0.83 21.99 1.44
N MET A 467 0.29 20.78 1.64
CA MET A 467 -0.88 20.57 2.50
C MET A 467 -0.49 20.34 3.96
N ASN A 468 0.43 19.42 4.21
CA ASN A 468 0.98 19.16 5.54
C ASN A 468 2.38 18.53 5.44
N PRO A 469 3.45 19.31 5.64
CA PRO A 469 4.84 18.83 5.69
C PRO A 469 5.05 17.68 6.67
N MET A 470 4.36 17.71 7.80
CA MET A 470 4.53 16.77 8.92
C MET A 470 3.91 15.38 8.67
N ASP A 471 3.16 15.21 7.57
CA ASP A 471 2.54 13.92 7.24
C ASP A 471 3.56 12.92 6.64
N PHE A 472 4.77 13.37 6.29
CA PHE A 472 5.78 12.55 5.62
C PHE A 472 7.00 12.36 6.50
N HIS A 473 7.33 11.10 6.77
CA HIS A 473 8.51 10.77 7.57
C HIS A 473 9.50 9.95 6.76
N ALA A 474 10.75 10.41 6.65
CA ALA A 474 11.80 9.66 5.97
C ALA A 474 12.85 9.16 6.95
N TYR A 475 13.35 7.97 6.65
CA TYR A 475 14.38 7.27 7.40
C TYR A 475 15.51 6.93 6.46
N TRP A 476 16.74 7.22 6.86
CA TRP A 476 17.95 6.90 6.10
C TRP A 476 18.81 5.94 6.90
N PHE A 477 19.07 4.77 6.33
CA PHE A 477 19.93 3.72 6.87
C PHE A 477 21.15 3.57 5.97
N THR A 478 22.34 3.62 6.56
CA THR A 478 23.60 3.45 5.83
C THR A 478 24.64 2.79 6.71
N SER A 479 25.53 1.97 6.11
CA SER A 479 26.64 1.37 6.85
C SER A 479 27.75 2.35 7.18
N GLU A 480 27.83 3.46 6.44
CA GLU A 480 28.85 4.51 6.60
C GLU A 480 28.19 5.81 7.03
N GLN A 481 27.99 5.94 8.33
CA GLN A 481 27.45 7.15 8.95
C GLN A 481 28.55 8.21 9.09
N ASN A 482 28.81 8.96 8.02
CA ASN A 482 29.75 10.07 8.01
C ASN A 482 29.05 11.39 7.63
N THR A 483 29.69 12.51 7.96
CA THR A 483 29.17 13.86 7.67
C THR A 483 29.28 14.22 6.19
N GLU A 484 30.23 13.63 5.46
CA GLU A 484 30.41 13.84 4.02
C GLU A 484 29.17 13.41 3.23
N ASN A 485 28.67 12.19 3.45
CA ASN A 485 27.44 11.69 2.83
C ASN A 485 26.23 12.58 3.15
N LEU A 486 26.19 13.17 4.35
CA LEU A 486 25.12 14.09 4.77
C LEU A 486 25.17 15.40 3.98
N PHE A 487 26.37 15.98 3.81
CA PHE A 487 26.54 17.18 2.99
C PHE A 487 26.30 16.91 1.51
N GLU A 488 26.69 15.75 0.97
CA GLU A 488 26.34 15.34 -0.39
C GLU A 488 24.82 15.28 -0.60
N LEU A 489 24.07 14.71 0.36
CA LEU A 489 22.60 14.70 0.33
C LEU A 489 22.03 16.12 0.35
N LEU A 490 22.51 16.98 1.25
CA LEU A 490 22.03 18.36 1.38
C LEU A 490 22.32 19.21 0.14
N ALA A 491 23.50 19.07 -0.45
CA ALA A 491 23.86 19.73 -1.71
C ALA A 491 22.97 19.24 -2.87
N ALA A 492 22.71 17.92 -2.95
CA ALA A 492 21.78 17.37 -3.94
C ALA A 492 20.35 17.90 -3.75
N LYS A 493 19.88 18.02 -2.50
CA LYS A 493 18.59 18.61 -2.15
C LYS A 493 18.49 20.07 -2.60
N ASN A 494 19.53 20.86 -2.33
CA ASN A 494 19.53 22.30 -2.62
C ASN A 494 19.58 22.63 -4.12
N LYS A 495 19.96 21.71 -5.01
CA LYS A 495 19.80 21.89 -6.47
C LYS A 495 18.35 22.12 -6.88
N LEU A 496 17.40 21.58 -6.12
CA LEU A 496 15.97 21.66 -6.39
C LEU A 496 15.28 22.81 -5.64
N ASN A 497 15.98 23.47 -4.73
CA ASN A 497 15.44 24.57 -3.95
C ASN A 497 15.49 25.87 -4.74
N TYR A 498 14.47 26.69 -4.56
CA TYR A 498 14.34 27.99 -5.20
C TYR A 498 13.60 28.95 -4.28
N ILE A 499 13.89 30.25 -4.39
CA ILE A 499 13.18 31.30 -3.66
C ILE A 499 12.51 32.23 -4.67
N SER A 500 11.21 32.43 -4.52
CA SER A 500 10.43 33.34 -5.37
C SER A 500 10.43 34.81 -4.93
N THR A 501 10.85 35.10 -3.70
CA THR A 501 10.83 36.44 -3.11
C THR A 501 12.14 36.75 -2.40
N THR A 502 12.58 38.01 -2.47
CA THR A 502 13.76 38.46 -1.70
C THR A 502 13.41 38.88 -0.28
N ASN A 503 12.13 39.07 0.02
CA ASN A 503 11.69 39.36 1.38
C ASN A 503 11.95 38.13 2.24
N ARG A 504 12.60 38.34 3.39
CA ARG A 504 13.02 37.25 4.30
C ARG A 504 13.97 36.20 3.72
N ALA A 505 14.60 36.46 2.57
CA ALA A 505 15.55 35.54 1.95
C ALA A 505 16.82 35.29 2.81
N TYR A 506 17.07 36.12 3.84
CA TYR A 506 18.10 35.86 4.85
C TYR A 506 17.87 34.53 5.60
N LEU A 507 16.64 34.04 5.71
CA LEU A 507 16.34 32.73 6.31
C LEU A 507 16.86 31.59 5.44
N ALA A 508 16.66 31.67 4.14
CA ALA A 508 17.18 30.66 3.21
C ALA A 508 18.70 30.74 3.09
N LEU A 509 19.27 31.94 3.14
CA LEU A 509 20.72 32.12 3.25
C LEU A 509 21.25 31.45 4.52
N ALA A 510 20.60 31.66 5.67
CA ALA A 510 20.96 31.01 6.92
C ALA A 510 20.87 29.47 6.81
N CYS A 511 19.82 28.94 6.19
CA CYS A 511 19.68 27.52 5.91
C CYS A 511 20.82 26.99 5.02
N ALA A 512 21.10 27.65 3.88
CA ALA A 512 22.15 27.22 2.96
C ALA A 512 23.54 27.23 3.61
N MET A 513 23.82 28.25 4.44
CA MET A 513 25.05 28.35 5.22
C MET A 513 25.16 27.26 6.28
N GLN A 514 24.08 26.99 7.03
CA GLN A 514 24.03 25.89 8.00
C GLN A 514 24.21 24.53 7.31
N GLU A 515 23.60 24.34 6.15
CA GLU A 515 23.66 23.09 5.36
C GLU A 515 25.01 22.90 4.65
N GLY A 516 25.90 23.90 4.68
CA GLY A 516 27.24 23.80 4.08
C GLY A 516 27.24 23.74 2.55
N ASP A 517 26.22 24.30 1.88
CA ASP A 517 26.13 24.37 0.42
C ASP A 517 26.55 25.76 -0.07
N GLY A 518 27.84 25.91 -0.43
CA GLY A 518 28.40 27.16 -0.89
C GLY A 518 27.82 27.65 -2.23
N ARG A 519 27.43 26.74 -3.13
CA ARG A 519 26.79 27.11 -4.39
C ARG A 519 25.45 27.81 -4.12
N MET A 520 24.62 27.24 -3.25
CA MET A 520 23.35 27.87 -2.88
C MET A 520 23.57 29.21 -2.18
N VAL A 521 24.61 29.35 -1.37
CA VAL A 521 24.98 30.64 -0.74
C VAL A 521 25.31 31.69 -1.80
N VAL A 522 26.16 31.36 -2.78
CA VAL A 522 26.53 32.28 -3.87
C VAL A 522 25.31 32.66 -4.71
N ASP A 523 24.51 31.67 -5.14
CA ASP A 523 23.28 31.88 -5.91
C ASP A 523 22.32 32.85 -5.19
N LEU A 524 22.16 32.71 -3.87
CA LEU A 524 21.31 33.57 -3.06
C LEU A 524 21.87 34.99 -2.90
N LEU A 525 23.17 35.13 -2.62
CA LEU A 525 23.81 36.44 -2.50
C LEU A 525 23.75 37.21 -3.83
N GLU A 526 23.95 36.54 -4.97
CA GLU A 526 23.80 37.14 -6.29
C GLU A 526 22.36 37.54 -6.60
N THR A 527 21.39 36.66 -6.32
CA THR A 527 19.96 36.96 -6.48
C THR A 527 19.57 38.22 -5.69
N LEU A 528 20.07 38.34 -4.45
CA LEU A 528 19.84 39.52 -3.61
C LEU A 528 20.47 40.79 -4.18
N ARG A 529 21.72 40.72 -4.67
CA ARG A 529 22.38 41.85 -5.34
C ARG A 529 21.59 42.30 -6.57
N GLN A 530 21.13 41.36 -7.40
CA GLN A 530 20.34 41.64 -8.61
C GLN A 530 18.98 42.28 -8.28
N ALA A 531 18.38 41.92 -7.14
CA ALA A 531 17.14 42.51 -6.64
C ALA A 531 17.31 43.90 -5.99
N GLY A 532 18.53 44.44 -5.97
CA GLY A 532 18.85 45.75 -5.40
C GLY A 532 19.05 45.77 -3.88
N VAL A 533 19.23 44.60 -3.25
CA VAL A 533 19.61 44.50 -1.83
C VAL A 533 21.09 44.83 -1.70
N ASN A 534 21.44 45.68 -0.72
CA ASN A 534 22.84 45.99 -0.44
C ASN A 534 23.50 44.80 0.30
N VAL A 535 24.27 43.98 -0.42
CA VAL A 535 24.92 42.79 0.12
C VAL A 535 26.39 43.05 0.44
N LYS A 536 26.76 42.87 1.70
CA LYS A 536 28.15 42.84 2.19
C LYS A 536 28.48 41.42 2.66
N ALA A 537 29.27 40.70 1.90
CA ALA A 537 29.71 39.35 2.23
C ALA A 537 31.11 39.13 1.63
N PRO A 538 31.88 38.15 2.13
CA PRO A 538 33.10 37.70 1.45
C PRO A 538 32.83 37.37 -0.03
N ASP A 539 33.72 37.80 -0.91
CA ASP A 539 33.65 37.52 -2.36
C ASP A 539 34.33 36.17 -2.65
N TRP A 540 33.77 35.13 -2.03
CA TRP A 540 34.23 33.75 -2.16
C TRP A 540 33.42 33.01 -3.22
N ASP A 541 34.08 32.10 -3.93
CA ASP A 541 33.42 31.21 -4.87
C ASP A 541 32.70 30.04 -4.15
N ASP A 542 31.93 29.28 -4.92
CA ASP A 542 31.14 28.14 -4.43
C ASP A 542 31.99 27.16 -3.61
N LEU A 543 33.21 26.87 -4.08
CA LEU A 543 34.13 25.93 -3.46
C LEU A 543 34.65 26.47 -2.13
N THR A 544 35.13 27.71 -2.10
CA THR A 544 35.66 28.35 -0.89
C THR A 544 34.59 28.47 0.19
N TRP A 545 33.35 28.83 -0.18
CA TRP A 545 32.22 28.81 0.74
C TRP A 545 31.94 27.41 1.28
N THR A 546 31.88 26.41 0.40
CA THR A 546 31.59 25.02 0.78
C THR A 546 32.65 24.48 1.75
N GLU A 547 33.93 24.64 1.41
CA GLU A 547 35.06 24.21 2.26
C GLU A 547 35.01 24.90 3.62
N ASN A 548 34.83 26.23 3.65
CA ASN A 548 34.75 26.99 4.91
C ASN A 548 33.58 26.53 5.79
N LEU A 549 32.38 26.37 5.24
CA LEU A 549 31.19 26.00 6.00
C LEU A 549 31.25 24.55 6.49
N GLN A 550 31.74 23.63 5.67
CA GLN A 550 31.89 22.23 6.06
C GLN A 550 33.04 22.03 7.07
N ASP A 551 34.16 22.76 6.94
CA ASP A 551 35.27 22.69 7.90
C ASP A 551 34.86 23.15 9.31
N ARG A 552 33.83 24.00 9.43
CA ARG A 552 33.30 24.39 10.75
C ARG A 552 32.68 23.22 11.51
N TYR A 553 32.30 22.14 10.83
CA TYR A 553 31.82 20.90 11.45
C TYR A 553 32.93 19.90 11.77
N LYS A 554 34.17 20.19 11.40
CA LYS A 554 35.30 19.28 11.59
C LYS A 554 35.50 18.98 13.07
N GLY A 555 35.53 17.68 13.39
CA GLY A 555 35.68 17.17 14.76
C GLY A 555 34.37 17.08 15.56
N ALA A 556 33.24 17.56 15.03
CA ALA A 556 31.94 17.32 15.65
C ALA A 556 31.46 15.88 15.39
N SER A 557 30.70 15.32 16.33
CA SER A 557 30.04 14.04 16.10
C SER A 557 28.88 14.21 15.10
N LEU A 558 28.51 13.12 14.42
CA LEU A 558 27.35 13.13 13.52
C LEU A 558 26.07 13.56 14.26
N GLN A 559 25.90 13.14 15.52
CA GLN A 559 24.75 13.53 16.34
C GLN A 559 24.67 15.05 16.55
N ILE A 560 25.80 15.69 16.90
CA ILE A 560 25.87 17.16 17.06
C ILE A 560 25.62 17.84 15.72
N THR A 561 26.18 17.30 14.63
CA THR A 561 25.99 17.83 13.29
C THR A 561 24.53 17.80 12.87
N LEU A 562 23.83 16.67 13.07
CA LEU A 562 22.40 16.54 12.80
C LEU A 562 21.55 17.49 13.66
N GLU A 563 21.85 17.63 14.96
CA GLU A 563 21.15 18.56 15.85
C GLU A 563 21.25 20.02 15.37
N LEU A 564 22.45 20.43 14.94
CA LEU A 564 22.68 21.77 14.41
C LEU A 564 21.97 21.98 13.06
N LEU A 565 22.04 21.01 12.16
CA LEU A 565 21.35 21.06 10.87
C LEU A 565 19.83 21.06 11.01
N SER A 566 19.27 20.43 12.05
CA SER A 566 17.83 20.44 12.34
C SER A 566 17.25 21.84 12.52
N LYS A 567 18.08 22.84 12.90
CA LYS A 567 17.63 24.24 12.99
C LYS A 567 17.07 24.77 11.67
N ALA A 568 17.58 24.33 10.53
CA ALA A 568 17.05 24.72 9.24
C ALA A 568 15.63 24.18 8.99
N GLY A 569 15.29 23.04 9.59
CA GLY A 569 14.03 22.34 9.40
C GLY A 569 12.92 22.69 10.38
N VAL A 570 13.16 23.48 11.43
CA VAL A 570 12.17 23.76 12.47
C VAL A 570 11.70 25.22 12.44
N GLN A 571 10.51 25.46 12.98
CA GLN A 571 10.00 26.82 13.18
C GLN A 571 10.75 27.50 14.34
N GLY A 572 11.09 28.78 14.18
CA GLY A 572 11.91 29.51 15.14
C GLY A 572 13.37 29.04 15.17
N GLY A 573 13.85 28.38 14.11
CA GLY A 573 15.22 27.87 14.04
C GLY A 573 16.27 28.98 14.02
N TYR A 574 15.92 30.13 13.43
CA TYR A 574 16.76 31.32 13.33
C TYR A 574 15.98 32.57 13.77
N GLU A 575 15.95 32.82 15.08
CA GLU A 575 15.36 34.05 15.62
C GLU A 575 16.31 35.24 15.42
N GLY A 576 15.79 36.31 14.82
CA GLY A 576 16.49 37.58 14.66
C GLY A 576 16.31 38.46 15.89
N ASN A 577 17.41 38.95 16.47
CA ASN A 577 17.39 39.94 17.54
C ASN A 577 17.51 41.35 16.95
N GLU A 578 16.55 42.23 17.26
CA GLU A 578 16.62 43.63 16.81
C GLU A 578 17.77 44.37 17.52
N LEU A 579 18.60 45.04 16.72
CA LEU A 579 19.66 45.91 17.18
C LEU A 579 19.09 47.32 17.31
N LEU A 580 18.51 47.63 18.47
CA LEU A 580 17.84 48.90 18.74
C LEU A 580 18.74 50.11 18.46
N ASP A 581 20.03 50.02 18.79
CA ASP A 581 21.00 51.11 18.59
C ASP A 581 21.28 51.43 17.11
N LYS A 582 20.94 50.52 16.20
CA LYS A 582 21.13 50.68 14.75
C LYS A 582 19.82 50.84 13.99
N SER A 583 18.69 50.66 14.66
CA SER A 583 17.36 50.77 14.08
C SER A 583 16.86 52.20 14.21
N ASP A 584 16.13 52.68 13.21
CA ASP A 584 15.58 54.04 13.16
C ASP A 584 14.06 54.02 12.95
N GLU A 585 13.43 55.18 12.71
CA GLU A 585 11.98 55.26 12.50
C GLU A 585 11.51 54.58 11.20
N GLN A 586 12.40 54.41 10.21
CA GLN A 586 12.08 53.89 8.88
C GLN A 586 12.57 52.45 8.68
N ASN A 587 13.61 52.02 9.39
CA ASN A 587 14.31 50.76 9.19
C ASN A 587 14.54 50.03 10.52
N SER A 588 14.34 48.71 10.52
CA SER A 588 14.77 47.83 11.61
C SER A 588 16.01 47.05 11.19
N VAL A 589 17.01 47.02 12.05
CA VAL A 589 18.24 46.25 11.86
C VAL A 589 18.21 45.06 12.80
N TYR A 590 18.38 43.86 12.27
CA TYR A 590 18.34 42.61 13.02
C TYR A 590 19.67 41.88 12.89
N ARG A 591 19.96 41.02 13.88
CA ARG A 591 21.04 40.04 13.84
C ARG A 591 20.48 38.66 14.13
N LEU A 592 20.69 37.73 13.20
CA LEU A 592 20.49 36.30 13.39
C LEU A 592 21.86 35.62 13.54
N GLU A 593 21.89 34.52 14.28
CA GLU A 593 23.12 33.75 14.52
C GLU A 593 22.96 32.31 14.05
N ILE A 594 23.89 31.87 13.20
CA ILE A 594 23.93 30.52 12.65
C ILE A 594 24.89 29.68 13.49
N PRO A 595 24.41 28.65 14.20
CA PRO A 595 25.25 27.87 15.09
C PRO A 595 26.08 26.82 14.37
N PHE A 596 27.38 26.83 14.66
CA PHE A 596 28.34 25.79 14.32
C PHE A 596 28.96 25.22 15.61
N PRO A 597 29.59 24.03 15.56
CA PRO A 597 30.20 23.41 16.74
C PRO A 597 31.20 24.32 17.47
N ASN A 598 31.95 25.13 16.72
CA ASN A 598 33.04 25.96 17.24
C ASN A 598 32.73 27.47 17.23
N GLY A 599 31.46 27.87 17.14
CA GLY A 599 31.09 29.28 17.17
C GLY A 599 29.79 29.59 16.43
N MET A 600 29.44 30.87 16.40
CA MET A 600 28.26 31.38 15.70
C MET A 600 28.70 32.23 14.52
N LEU A 601 28.02 32.10 13.38
CA LEU A 601 28.22 32.96 12.23
C LEU A 601 27.05 33.97 12.15
N PRO A 602 27.27 35.26 12.42
CA PRO A 602 26.19 36.24 12.45
C PRO A 602 25.84 36.75 11.04
N ILE A 603 24.55 36.82 10.74
CA ILE A 603 24.02 37.62 9.64
C ILE A 603 23.32 38.83 10.22
N THR A 604 23.76 40.03 9.85
CA THR A 604 23.04 41.27 10.14
C THR A 604 22.22 41.65 8.91
N TYR A 605 20.94 41.96 9.07
CA TYR A 605 20.09 42.39 7.96
C TYR A 605 19.25 43.60 8.34
N MET A 606 18.80 44.35 7.34
CA MET A 606 17.99 45.56 7.53
C MET A 606 16.73 45.46 6.70
N GLU A 607 15.59 45.71 7.33
CA GLU A 607 14.27 45.72 6.69
C GLU A 607 13.63 47.10 6.82
N SER A 608 12.88 47.48 5.78
CA SER A 608 11.99 48.64 5.83
C SER A 608 10.81 48.36 6.76
N LYS A 609 10.51 49.28 7.68
CA LYS A 609 9.32 49.21 8.56
C LYS A 609 8.02 49.49 7.80
N GLU A 610 8.09 50.13 6.63
CA GLU A 610 6.91 50.52 5.84
C GLU A 610 6.28 49.32 5.12
N ASP A 611 7.10 48.50 4.47
CA ASP A 611 6.66 47.42 3.58
C ASP A 611 7.30 46.05 3.89
N GLY A 612 8.18 45.97 4.89
CA GLY A 612 8.88 44.74 5.26
C GLY A 612 9.91 44.29 4.23
N ARG A 613 10.31 45.16 3.30
CA ARG A 613 11.28 44.83 2.26
C ARG A 613 12.68 44.71 2.83
N LEU A 614 13.40 43.67 2.42
CA LEU A 614 14.81 43.49 2.73
C LEU A 614 15.65 44.54 1.98
N LEU A 615 16.41 45.35 2.71
CA LEU A 615 17.23 46.45 2.18
C LEU A 615 18.72 46.14 2.15
N SER A 616 19.23 45.44 3.17
CA SER A 616 20.64 45.06 3.21
C SER A 616 20.87 43.75 3.96
N ILE A 617 21.92 43.04 3.57
CA ILE A 617 22.46 41.87 4.28
C ILE A 617 23.95 42.06 4.46
N ASN A 618 24.45 41.73 5.65
CA ASN A 618 25.86 41.71 6.00
C ASN A 618 26.21 40.37 6.66
N VAL A 619 27.02 39.57 5.96
CA VAL A 619 27.59 38.32 6.47
C VAL A 619 29.03 38.62 6.90
N MET A 620 29.27 38.63 8.20
CA MET A 620 30.60 38.89 8.76
C MET A 620 31.23 37.56 9.14
N ASP A 621 32.27 37.15 8.41
CA ASP A 621 33.08 36.03 8.86
C ASP A 621 34.19 36.53 9.80
N TYR A 622 34.01 36.28 11.09
CA TYR A 622 35.05 36.49 12.09
C TYR A 622 35.81 35.17 12.27
N ILE A 623 36.68 34.82 11.32
CA ILE A 623 37.75 33.86 11.60
C ILE A 623 39.05 34.64 11.77
N SER A 624 39.51 34.65 13.03
CA SER A 624 40.89 34.95 13.43
C SER A 624 41.64 33.65 13.64
#